data_AF-A0A7Y1VBH2-F1
#
_entry.id   AF-A0A7Y1VBH2-F1
#
_cell.length_a   1.000
_cell.length_b   1.000
_cell.length_c   1.000
_cell.angle_alpha   90.00
_cell.angle_beta   90.00
_cell.angle_gamma   90.00
#
_symmetry.space_group_name_H-M   'P 1'
#
loop_
_entity.id
_entity.type
_entity.pdbx_description
1 polymer ?
#
loop_
_entity_poly.entity_id
_entity_poly.type
_entity_poly.pdbx_seq_one_letter_code
_entity_poly.pdbx_strand_id
1 'polypeptide(L)'
;KFIIVTLTISTIIAVIMALAENTNPISLTQFLPSGSIEIGFLIAFMGWMPAPLDISVWHSLWAIEKKKDEGEFSPKTALFDFNVGYFGTVILGIGFVSLGALVMYNSGETFGTAASVFSNQLIEMYTSSLGNWSYIIIGIAAFTTMFSTTLTTLDVSPRAMNQSIELLTNSVRKSGYLVWIIILAVGTIFIFFYFGSSMALLVKIATILSFLTAPFYAIINYRLISSSNTPKDWRPTKFMHVWSWLGIFFLIGFSIWYLTIL
;
A
#
# COMPACT_ATOMS: atom_id res chain seq x y z
N LYS A 1 -2.70 -3.57 15.97
CA LYS A 1 -2.78 -5.05 15.86
C LYS A 1 -4.22 -5.56 15.96
N PHE A 2 -4.92 -5.36 17.09
CA PHE A 2 -6.31 -5.81 17.26
C PHE A 2 -7.28 -5.36 16.15
N ILE A 3 -7.17 -4.12 15.72
CA ILE A 3 -8.07 -3.54 14.71
C ILE A 3 -7.90 -4.20 13.33
N ILE A 4 -6.67 -4.44 12.91
CA ILE A 4 -6.38 -5.15 11.65
C ILE A 4 -6.89 -6.60 11.74
N VAL A 5 -6.71 -7.25 12.89
CA VAL A 5 -7.24 -8.61 13.11
C VAL A 5 -8.76 -8.61 13.04
N THR A 6 -9.44 -7.68 13.71
CA THR A 6 -10.90 -7.53 13.64
C THR A 6 -11.35 -7.30 12.21
N LEU A 7 -10.74 -6.35 11.49
CA LEU A 7 -11.06 -6.10 10.08
C LEU A 7 -10.88 -7.36 9.24
N THR A 8 -9.75 -8.05 9.38
CA THR A 8 -9.45 -9.27 8.63
C THR A 8 -10.50 -10.36 8.87
N ILE A 9 -10.84 -10.62 10.13
CA ILE A 9 -11.86 -11.61 10.48
C ILE A 9 -13.22 -11.20 9.91
N SER A 10 -13.61 -9.93 10.07
CA SER A 10 -14.86 -9.42 9.51
C SER A 10 -14.91 -9.50 7.99
N THR A 11 -13.82 -9.22 7.29
CA THR A 11 -13.72 -9.38 5.83
C THR A 11 -13.89 -10.84 5.41
N ILE A 12 -13.23 -11.77 6.10
CA ILE A 12 -13.36 -13.20 5.79
C ILE A 12 -14.81 -13.66 6.00
N ILE A 13 -15.44 -13.28 7.11
CA ILE A 13 -16.85 -13.63 7.38
C ILE A 13 -17.77 -13.00 6.32
N ALA A 14 -17.55 -11.72 5.97
CA ALA A 14 -18.35 -11.04 4.96
C ALA A 14 -18.26 -11.73 3.60
N VAL A 15 -17.05 -12.15 3.19
CA VAL A 15 -16.87 -12.92 1.94
C VAL A 15 -17.59 -14.26 2.00
N ILE A 16 -17.51 -14.99 3.11
CA ILE A 16 -18.20 -16.28 3.27
C ILE A 16 -19.72 -16.09 3.18
N MET A 17 -20.27 -15.05 3.83
CA MET A 17 -21.71 -14.75 3.76
C MET A 17 -22.13 -14.31 2.36
N ALA A 18 -21.38 -13.42 1.72
CA ALA A 18 -21.65 -12.99 0.35
C ALA A 18 -21.60 -14.17 -0.64
N LEU A 19 -20.68 -15.12 -0.44
CA LEU A 19 -20.62 -16.35 -1.24
C LEU A 19 -21.84 -17.26 -1.00
N ALA A 20 -22.30 -17.37 0.24
CA ALA A 20 -23.48 -18.17 0.58
C ALA A 20 -24.78 -17.58 0.00
N GLU A 21 -24.85 -16.26 -0.12
CA GLU A 21 -26.00 -15.55 -0.69
C GLU A 21 -25.92 -15.41 -2.21
N ASN A 22 -24.74 -15.59 -2.81
CA ASN A 22 -24.56 -15.47 -4.25
C ASN A 22 -25.26 -16.63 -4.98
N THR A 23 -26.36 -16.29 -5.66
CA THR A 23 -27.14 -17.23 -6.48
C THR A 23 -26.66 -17.33 -7.93
N ASN A 24 -25.75 -16.46 -8.35
CA ASN A 24 -25.21 -16.47 -9.70
C ASN A 24 -24.14 -17.57 -9.86
N PRO A 25 -24.13 -18.30 -10.99
CA PRO A 25 -23.10 -19.28 -11.26
C PRO A 25 -21.74 -18.59 -11.35
N ILE A 26 -20.75 -19.13 -10.61
CA ILE A 26 -19.38 -18.63 -10.65
C ILE A 26 -18.76 -19.09 -11.97
N SER A 27 -18.55 -18.16 -12.90
CA SER A 27 -17.81 -18.43 -14.13
C SER A 27 -16.32 -18.34 -13.86
N LEU A 28 -15.59 -19.42 -14.15
CA LEU A 28 -14.12 -19.46 -14.12
C LEU A 28 -13.50 -19.17 -15.49
N THR A 29 -14.27 -18.60 -16.42
CA THR A 29 -13.76 -18.19 -17.72
C THR A 29 -12.70 -17.11 -17.56
N GLN A 30 -11.48 -17.40 -18.02
CA GLN A 30 -10.40 -16.43 -18.00
C GLN A 30 -10.71 -15.26 -18.94
N PHE A 31 -10.75 -14.05 -18.39
CA PHE A 31 -10.84 -12.82 -19.17
C PHE A 31 -9.47 -12.14 -19.14
N LEU A 32 -8.85 -11.99 -20.32
CA LEU A 32 -7.66 -11.16 -20.46
C LEU A 32 -8.09 -9.74 -20.79
N PRO A 33 -7.72 -8.73 -19.98
CA PRO A 33 -8.11 -7.36 -20.25
C PRO A 33 -7.53 -6.89 -21.59
N SER A 34 -8.41 -6.44 -22.49
CA SER A 34 -8.06 -6.05 -23.86
C SER A 34 -8.18 -4.55 -24.12
N GLY A 35 -8.90 -3.81 -23.28
CA GLY A 35 -9.10 -2.37 -23.42
C GLY A 35 -8.07 -1.56 -22.62
N SER A 36 -7.89 -0.30 -23.04
CA SER A 36 -6.92 0.61 -22.42
C SER A 36 -7.25 0.93 -20.96
N ILE A 37 -8.53 0.88 -20.57
CA ILE A 37 -8.98 1.17 -19.20
C ILE A 37 -8.60 0.00 -18.28
N GLU A 38 -8.90 -1.22 -18.70
CA GLU A 38 -8.65 -2.44 -17.93
C GLU A 38 -7.14 -2.70 -17.82
N ILE A 39 -6.40 -2.47 -18.90
CA ILE A 39 -4.94 -2.51 -18.91
C ILE A 39 -4.37 -1.41 -18.00
N GLY A 40 -4.86 -0.17 -18.11
CA GLY A 40 -4.43 0.94 -17.27
C GLY A 40 -4.68 0.70 -15.78
N PHE A 41 -5.83 0.11 -15.43
CA PHE A 41 -6.14 -0.32 -14.06
C PHE A 41 -5.19 -1.41 -13.58
N LEU A 42 -4.95 -2.45 -14.39
CA LEU A 42 -4.07 -3.56 -14.05
C LEU A 42 -2.64 -3.06 -13.80
N ILE A 43 -2.16 -2.12 -14.60
CA ILE A 43 -0.85 -1.50 -14.41
C ILE A 43 -0.79 -0.68 -13.10
N ALA A 44 -1.78 0.17 -12.86
CA ALA A 44 -1.85 0.96 -11.62
C ALA A 44 -1.93 0.08 -10.37
N PHE A 45 -2.65 -1.05 -10.45
CA PHE A 45 -2.76 -2.05 -9.39
C PHE A 45 -1.43 -2.76 -9.13
N MET A 46 -0.73 -3.19 -10.18
CA MET A 46 0.55 -3.91 -10.07
C MET A 46 1.68 -3.07 -9.50
N GLY A 47 1.70 -1.76 -9.77
CA GLY A 47 2.76 -0.87 -9.30
C GLY A 47 2.71 -0.51 -7.83
N TRP A 48 1.59 -0.77 -7.17
CA TRP A 48 1.31 -0.27 -5.82
C TRP A 48 1.12 -1.37 -4.78
N MET A 49 0.95 -2.63 -5.21
CA MET A 49 0.67 -3.74 -4.29
C MET A 49 1.93 -4.46 -3.76
N PRO A 50 1.94 -4.86 -2.47
CA PRO A 50 1.01 -4.47 -1.41
C PRO A 50 1.29 -3.06 -0.86
N ALA A 51 2.46 -2.50 -1.18
CA ALA A 51 2.89 -1.16 -0.83
C ALA A 51 3.88 -0.64 -1.88
N PRO A 52 4.03 0.69 -2.01
CA PRO A 52 5.05 1.28 -2.86
C PRO A 52 6.47 0.85 -2.42
N LEU A 53 7.41 0.74 -3.37
CA LEU A 53 8.75 0.18 -3.10
C LEU A 53 9.64 1.08 -2.21
N ASP A 54 9.25 2.33 -2.01
CA ASP A 54 9.89 3.26 -1.07
C ASP A 54 9.70 2.86 0.40
N ILE A 55 8.74 1.96 0.72
CA ILE A 55 8.54 1.40 2.06
C ILE A 55 9.78 0.70 2.62
N SER A 56 10.69 0.24 1.75
CA SER A 56 12.00 -0.30 2.13
C SER A 56 12.83 0.70 2.95
N VAL A 57 12.77 1.99 2.61
CA VAL A 57 13.43 3.07 3.33
C VAL A 57 12.76 3.28 4.69
N TRP A 58 11.43 3.22 4.74
CA TRP A 58 10.65 3.39 5.96
C TRP A 58 10.98 2.31 6.98
N HIS A 59 10.96 1.04 6.55
CA HIS A 59 11.36 -0.09 7.38
C HIS A 59 12.79 0.02 7.88
N SER A 60 13.71 0.54 7.06
CA SER A 60 15.10 0.75 7.47
C SER A 60 15.22 1.80 8.59
N LEU A 61 14.49 2.91 8.48
CA LEU A 61 14.50 3.97 9.50
C LEU A 61 13.86 3.51 10.81
N TRP A 62 12.73 2.82 10.75
CA TRP A 62 12.10 2.27 11.96
C TRP A 62 12.92 1.14 12.58
N ALA A 63 13.60 0.31 11.79
CA ALA A 63 14.53 -0.68 12.32
C ALA A 63 15.69 -0.04 13.09
N ILE A 64 16.25 1.06 12.56
CA ILE A 64 17.29 1.83 13.24
C ILE A 64 16.76 2.42 14.54
N GLU A 65 15.56 3.00 14.53
CA GLU A 65 14.97 3.60 15.73
C GLU A 65 14.65 2.55 16.79
N LYS A 66 13.99 1.46 16.39
CA LYS A 66 13.67 0.34 17.27
C LYS A 66 14.92 -0.28 17.90
N LYS A 67 16.03 -0.34 17.15
CA LYS A 67 17.31 -0.79 17.70
C LYS A 67 17.85 0.15 18.80
N LYS A 68 17.62 1.46 18.70
CA LYS A 68 18.02 2.41 19.76
C LYS A 68 17.19 2.21 21.02
N ASP A 69 15.89 1.94 20.87
CA ASP A 69 14.97 1.78 22.00
C ASP A 69 15.07 0.42 22.68
N GLU A 70 15.19 -0.67 21.91
CA GLU A 70 15.12 -2.06 22.40
C GLU A 70 16.50 -2.73 22.55
N GLY A 71 17.58 -2.13 22.03
CA GLY A 71 18.95 -2.64 22.11
C GLY A 71 19.25 -3.86 21.22
N GLU A 72 18.48 -4.93 21.35
CA GLU A 72 18.61 -6.15 20.53
C GLU A 72 17.61 -6.17 19.36
N PHE A 73 18.06 -5.73 18.19
CA PHE A 73 17.28 -5.84 16.96
C PHE A 73 18.00 -6.72 15.94
N SER A 74 17.42 -7.89 15.62
CA SER A 74 17.98 -8.85 14.67
C SER A 74 17.26 -8.80 13.31
N PRO A 75 17.97 -9.04 12.18
CA PRO A 75 17.34 -9.16 10.87
C PRO A 75 16.26 -10.26 10.81
N LYS A 76 16.41 -11.33 11.58
CA LYS A 76 15.41 -12.42 11.64
C LYS A 76 14.08 -11.92 12.21
N THR A 77 14.13 -11.13 13.28
CA THR A 77 12.94 -10.52 13.89
C THR A 77 12.25 -9.56 12.92
N ALA A 78 13.05 -8.74 12.21
CA ALA A 78 12.53 -7.82 11.19
C ALA A 78 11.83 -8.54 10.05
N LEU A 79 12.44 -9.62 9.54
CA LEU A 79 11.86 -10.44 8.46
C LEU A 79 10.60 -11.18 8.91
N PHE A 80 10.56 -11.66 10.16
CA PHE A 80 9.35 -12.28 10.70
C PHE A 80 8.17 -11.30 10.75
N ASP A 81 8.40 -10.10 11.30
CA ASP A 81 7.37 -9.06 11.38
C ASP A 81 6.88 -8.64 9.98
N PHE A 82 7.82 -8.44 9.05
CA PHE A 82 7.51 -8.16 7.65
C PHE A 82 6.67 -9.27 7.01
N ASN A 83 7.07 -10.54 7.15
CA ASN A 83 6.37 -11.67 6.52
C ASN A 83 4.95 -11.85 7.06
N VAL A 84 4.75 -11.69 8.37
CA VAL A 84 3.41 -11.76 8.99
C VAL A 84 2.53 -10.64 8.46
N GLY A 85 3.04 -9.42 8.42
CA GLY A 85 2.32 -8.27 7.85
C GLY A 85 1.99 -8.48 6.37
N TYR A 86 2.98 -8.88 5.57
CA TYR A 86 2.85 -9.11 4.13
C TYR A 86 1.79 -10.17 3.83
N PHE A 87 1.84 -11.31 4.51
CA PHE A 87 0.87 -12.39 4.32
C PHE A 87 -0.54 -11.97 4.76
N GLY A 88 -0.66 -11.25 5.88
CA GLY A 88 -1.93 -10.67 6.31
C GLY A 88 -2.53 -9.73 5.27
N THR A 89 -1.71 -8.87 4.64
CA THR A 89 -2.15 -7.98 3.57
C THR A 89 -2.60 -8.75 2.32
N VAL A 90 -1.94 -9.85 1.97
CA VAL A 90 -2.36 -10.72 0.85
C VAL A 90 -3.76 -11.30 1.12
N ILE A 91 -4.00 -11.84 2.32
CA ILE A 91 -5.32 -12.38 2.70
C ILE A 91 -6.39 -11.30 2.61
N LEU A 92 -6.13 -10.12 3.19
CA LEU A 92 -7.05 -8.98 3.12
C LEU A 92 -7.32 -8.53 1.69
N GLY A 93 -6.28 -8.48 0.85
CA GLY A 93 -6.39 -8.11 -0.56
C GLY A 93 -7.32 -9.06 -1.32
N ILE A 94 -7.18 -10.37 -1.12
CA ILE A 94 -8.08 -11.38 -1.69
C ILE A 94 -9.51 -11.15 -1.19
N GLY A 95 -9.69 -10.86 0.10
CA GLY A 95 -10.99 -10.57 0.70
C GLY A 95 -11.69 -9.35 0.08
N PHE A 96 -10.98 -8.23 -0.06
CA PHE A 96 -11.53 -7.02 -0.69
C PHE A 96 -11.85 -7.20 -2.18
N VAL A 97 -10.99 -7.90 -2.93
CA VAL A 97 -11.28 -8.25 -4.33
C VAL A 97 -12.53 -9.12 -4.42
N SER A 98 -12.68 -10.08 -3.50
CA SER A 98 -13.85 -10.96 -3.44
C SER A 98 -15.13 -10.20 -3.12
N LEU A 99 -15.12 -9.29 -2.14
CA LEU A 99 -16.26 -8.42 -1.83
C LEU A 99 -16.61 -7.50 -3.02
N GLY A 100 -15.61 -6.93 -3.69
CA GLY A 100 -15.84 -6.15 -4.91
C GLY A 100 -16.52 -6.99 -5.99
N ALA A 101 -16.10 -8.23 -6.19
CA ALA A 101 -16.69 -9.14 -7.17
C ALA A 101 -18.09 -9.64 -6.80
N LEU A 102 -18.39 -9.83 -5.51
CA LEU A 102 -19.65 -10.43 -5.06
C LEU A 102 -20.74 -9.39 -4.77
N VAL A 103 -20.36 -8.21 -4.27
CA VAL A 103 -21.30 -7.20 -3.78
C VAL A 103 -21.40 -6.00 -4.72
N MET A 104 -20.29 -5.57 -5.32
CA MET A 104 -20.25 -4.35 -6.15
C MET A 104 -20.34 -4.62 -7.65
N TYR A 105 -19.84 -5.76 -8.13
CA TYR A 105 -19.90 -6.09 -9.54
C TYR A 105 -21.35 -6.27 -10.01
N ASN A 106 -21.73 -5.62 -11.10
CA ASN A 106 -23.10 -5.58 -11.64
C ASN A 106 -24.19 -4.98 -10.71
N SER A 107 -23.83 -4.29 -9.63
CA SER A 107 -24.83 -3.60 -8.78
C SER A 107 -25.38 -2.32 -9.43
N GLY A 108 -24.68 -1.77 -10.43
CA GLY A 108 -24.99 -0.46 -11.03
C GLY A 108 -24.43 0.73 -10.25
N GLU A 109 -23.83 0.47 -9.08
CA GLU A 109 -23.18 1.50 -8.26
C GLU A 109 -21.84 1.93 -8.86
N THR A 110 -21.53 3.22 -8.71
CA THR A 110 -20.22 3.79 -9.05
C THR A 110 -19.58 4.37 -7.80
N PHE A 111 -18.25 4.25 -7.68
CA PHE A 111 -17.55 4.83 -6.54
C PHE A 111 -17.72 6.36 -6.52
N GLY A 112 -18.14 6.87 -5.37
CA GLY A 112 -18.20 8.30 -5.12
C GLY A 112 -16.84 8.96 -5.31
N THR A 113 -16.82 10.12 -5.95
CA THR A 113 -15.58 10.88 -6.16
C THR A 113 -15.05 11.50 -4.87
N ALA A 114 -15.93 11.73 -3.89
CA ALA A 114 -15.59 12.26 -2.57
C ALA A 114 -15.26 11.12 -1.57
N ALA A 115 -14.25 11.34 -0.73
CA ALA A 115 -13.80 10.38 0.28
C ALA A 115 -14.89 9.94 1.27
N SER A 116 -15.80 10.85 1.64
CA SER A 116 -16.92 10.55 2.55
C SER A 116 -17.91 9.55 1.94
N VAL A 117 -18.24 9.74 0.65
CA VAL A 117 -19.14 8.84 -0.08
C VAL A 117 -18.50 7.46 -0.23
N PHE A 118 -17.23 7.41 -0.65
CA PHE A 118 -16.49 6.16 -0.74
C PHE A 118 -16.43 5.41 0.60
N SER A 119 -16.23 6.13 1.71
CA SER A 119 -16.18 5.51 3.05
C SER A 119 -17.52 4.88 3.45
N ASN A 120 -18.64 5.51 3.10
CA ASN A 120 -19.96 4.93 3.33
C ASN A 120 -20.18 3.70 2.45
N GLN A 121 -19.85 3.77 1.16
CA GLN A 121 -19.94 2.63 0.23
C GLN A 121 -19.08 1.44 0.72
N LEU A 122 -17.91 1.72 1.28
CA LEU A 122 -17.07 0.70 1.91
C LEU A 122 -17.79 0.01 3.06
N ILE A 123 -18.42 0.75 3.97
CA ILE A 123 -19.15 0.19 5.11
C ILE A 123 -20.39 -0.57 4.63
N GLU A 124 -21.09 -0.04 3.63
CA GLU A 124 -22.29 -0.64 3.03
C GLU A 124 -22.00 -2.02 2.39
N MET A 125 -20.82 -2.21 1.80
CA MET A 125 -20.39 -3.54 1.33
C MET A 125 -20.39 -4.59 2.45
N TYR A 126 -20.05 -4.20 3.67
CA TYR A 126 -20.07 -5.12 4.80
C TYR A 126 -21.47 -5.26 5.39
N THR A 127 -22.23 -4.17 5.52
CA THR A 127 -23.57 -4.24 6.11
C THR A 127 -24.58 -4.95 5.24
N SER A 128 -24.39 -4.93 3.92
CA SER A 128 -25.19 -5.73 2.98
C SER A 128 -24.98 -7.23 3.18
N SER A 129 -23.73 -7.68 3.39
CA SER A 129 -23.43 -9.11 3.60
C SER A 129 -23.56 -9.58 5.04
N LEU A 130 -23.25 -8.75 6.05
CA LEU A 130 -23.26 -9.14 7.47
C LEU A 130 -24.51 -8.66 8.21
N GLY A 131 -25.25 -7.69 7.68
CA GLY A 131 -26.34 -6.99 8.34
C GLY A 131 -25.92 -5.70 9.05
N ASN A 132 -26.92 -4.88 9.41
CA ASN A 132 -26.74 -3.51 9.93
C ASN A 132 -25.93 -3.41 11.23
N TRP A 133 -25.89 -4.46 12.05
CA TRP A 133 -25.11 -4.48 13.30
C TRP A 133 -23.60 -4.32 13.04
N SER A 134 -23.13 -4.72 11.85
CA SER A 134 -21.72 -4.61 11.45
C SER A 134 -21.28 -3.17 11.19
N TYR A 135 -22.21 -2.23 10.97
CA TYR A 135 -21.92 -0.84 10.61
C TYR A 135 -20.93 -0.18 11.58
N ILE A 136 -21.20 -0.29 12.89
CA ILE A 136 -20.37 0.36 13.93
C ILE A 136 -18.98 -0.29 13.98
N ILE A 137 -18.91 -1.61 13.87
CA ILE A 137 -17.65 -2.36 13.95
C ILE A 137 -16.75 -2.02 12.77
N ILE A 138 -17.31 -2.06 11.56
CA ILE A 138 -16.58 -1.76 10.32
C ILE A 138 -16.24 -0.28 10.24
N GLY A 139 -17.14 0.61 10.66
CA GLY A 139 -16.87 2.04 10.75
C GLY A 139 -15.66 2.35 11.64
N ILE A 140 -15.60 1.78 12.85
CA ILE A 140 -14.45 1.92 13.75
C ILE A 140 -13.18 1.32 13.14
N ALA A 141 -13.29 0.16 12.50
CA ALA A 141 -12.15 -0.51 11.87
C ALA A 141 -11.59 0.30 10.70
N ALA A 142 -12.46 0.80 9.82
CA ALA A 142 -12.10 1.63 8.67
C ALA A 142 -11.48 2.97 9.13
N PHE A 143 -12.14 3.65 10.08
CA PHE A 143 -11.62 4.90 10.67
C PHE A 143 -10.22 4.69 11.24
N THR A 144 -10.05 3.67 12.08
CA THR A 144 -8.76 3.50 12.75
C THR A 144 -7.67 3.02 11.80
N THR A 145 -8.02 2.26 10.76
CA THR A 145 -7.08 1.88 9.70
C THR A 145 -6.59 3.11 8.95
N MET A 146 -7.49 3.98 8.49
CA MET A 146 -7.13 5.22 7.80
C MET A 146 -6.37 6.18 8.71
N PHE A 147 -6.79 6.33 9.97
CA PHE A 147 -6.10 7.16 10.95
C PHE A 147 -4.68 6.65 11.23
N SER A 148 -4.50 5.34 11.36
CA SER A 148 -3.17 4.72 11.50
C SER A 148 -2.27 5.04 10.31
N THR A 149 -2.78 4.93 9.08
CA THR A 149 -2.01 5.28 7.87
C THR A 149 -1.59 6.76 7.87
N THR A 150 -2.48 7.66 8.29
CA THR A 150 -2.16 9.08 8.46
C THR A 150 -1.02 9.28 9.46
N LEU A 151 -1.07 8.63 10.63
CA LEU A 151 0.01 8.71 11.62
C LEU A 151 1.32 8.13 11.08
N THR A 152 1.28 6.97 10.43
CA THR A 152 2.44 6.30 9.85
C THR A 152 3.15 7.20 8.83
N THR A 153 2.39 7.80 7.90
CA THR A 153 2.94 8.68 6.87
C THR A 153 3.43 10.02 7.41
N LEU A 154 2.76 10.56 8.44
CA LEU A 154 3.15 11.78 9.14
C LEU A 154 4.42 11.60 10.00
N ASP A 155 4.72 10.39 10.46
CA ASP A 155 5.97 10.08 11.16
C ASP A 155 7.11 9.81 10.17
N VAL A 156 6.93 8.85 9.26
CA VAL A 156 8.08 8.30 8.54
C VAL A 156 8.51 9.15 7.35
N SER A 157 7.59 9.84 6.67
CA SER A 157 7.94 10.70 5.54
C SER A 157 8.84 11.85 6.00
N PRO A 158 8.53 12.58 7.10
CA PRO A 158 9.45 13.59 7.63
C PRO A 158 10.80 13.04 8.08
N ARG A 159 10.86 11.83 8.65
CA ARG A 159 12.14 11.16 9.00
C ARG A 159 12.98 10.91 7.75
N ALA A 160 12.38 10.35 6.70
CA ALA A 160 13.06 10.06 5.45
C ALA A 160 13.56 11.34 4.76
N MET A 161 12.75 12.40 4.75
CA MET A 161 13.12 13.69 4.18
C MET A 161 14.23 14.37 4.97
N ASN A 162 14.18 14.33 6.30
CA ASN A 162 15.26 14.86 7.13
C ASN A 162 16.57 14.12 6.86
N GLN A 163 16.56 12.79 6.94
CA GLN A 163 17.74 11.95 6.72
C GLN A 163 18.35 12.20 5.33
N SER A 164 17.50 12.34 4.31
CA SER A 164 17.94 12.61 2.93
C SER A 164 18.70 13.95 2.83
N ILE A 165 18.21 15.01 3.48
CA ILE A 165 18.88 16.32 3.48
C ILE A 165 20.18 16.29 4.27
N GLU A 166 20.20 15.62 5.42
CA GLU A 166 21.43 15.51 6.22
C GLU A 166 22.52 14.80 5.42
N LEU A 167 22.17 13.76 4.66
CA LEU A 167 23.10 13.06 3.77
C LEU A 167 23.56 13.93 2.59
N LEU A 168 22.64 14.69 1.97
CA LEU A 168 22.98 15.56 0.83
C LEU A 168 23.82 16.78 1.22
N THR A 169 23.58 17.33 2.41
CA THR A 169 24.25 18.56 2.90
C THR A 169 25.41 18.27 3.85
N ASN A 170 25.61 17.01 4.22
CA ASN A 170 26.58 16.56 5.21
C ASN A 170 26.50 17.36 6.52
N SER A 171 25.28 17.70 6.95
CA SER A 171 25.01 18.57 8.09
C SER A 171 23.80 18.07 8.86
N VAL A 172 23.97 17.87 10.17
CA VAL A 172 22.90 17.38 11.06
C VAL A 172 21.96 18.52 11.42
N ARG A 173 20.65 18.31 11.24
CA ARG A 173 19.62 19.32 11.51
C ARG A 173 18.78 18.94 12.73
N LYS A 174 19.11 19.52 13.88
CA LYS A 174 18.44 19.24 15.17
C LYS A 174 16.90 19.32 15.13
N SER A 175 16.33 20.19 14.30
CA SER A 175 14.87 20.38 14.20
C SER A 175 14.30 20.02 12.82
N GLY A 176 15.07 19.35 11.95
CA GLY A 176 14.63 19.12 10.57
C GLY A 176 13.43 18.17 10.47
N TYR A 177 13.31 17.20 11.38
CA TYR A 177 12.10 16.36 11.49
C TYR A 177 10.81 17.16 11.71
N LEU A 178 10.82 18.08 12.69
CA LEU A 178 9.66 18.89 13.02
C LEU A 178 9.29 19.84 11.87
N VAL A 179 10.30 20.42 11.20
CA VAL A 179 10.08 21.24 10.00
C VAL A 179 9.37 20.43 8.91
N TRP A 180 9.82 19.20 8.67
CA TRP A 180 9.19 18.33 7.67
C TRP A 180 7.78 17.87 8.05
N ILE A 181 7.48 17.65 9.33
CA ILE A 181 6.11 17.39 9.79
C ILE A 181 5.20 18.57 9.43
N ILE A 182 5.63 19.80 9.75
CA ILE A 182 4.83 21.00 9.47
C ILE A 182 4.62 21.16 7.95
N ILE A 183 5.68 21.01 7.16
CA ILE A 183 5.60 21.09 5.70
C ILE A 183 4.62 20.04 5.16
N LEU A 184 4.72 18.80 5.64
CA LEU A 184 3.84 17.71 5.19
C LEU A 184 2.39 17.95 5.59
N ALA A 185 2.12 18.37 6.83
CA ALA A 185 0.77 18.66 7.31
C ALA A 185 0.13 19.80 6.53
N VAL A 186 0.84 20.93 6.39
CA VAL A 186 0.34 22.10 5.64
C VAL A 186 0.15 21.76 4.17
N GLY A 187 1.10 21.07 3.54
CA GLY A 187 1.01 20.62 2.15
C GLY A 187 -0.17 19.69 1.91
N THR A 188 -0.41 18.75 2.82
CA THR A 188 -1.55 17.82 2.75
C THR A 188 -2.88 18.57 2.86
N ILE A 189 -3.00 19.52 3.80
CA ILE A 189 -4.20 20.36 3.94
C ILE A 189 -4.43 21.19 2.68
N PHE A 190 -3.38 21.78 2.12
CA PHE A 190 -3.47 22.56 0.89
C PHE A 190 -3.95 21.72 -0.30
N ILE A 191 -3.35 20.55 -0.50
CA ILE A 191 -3.77 19.59 -1.55
C ILE A 191 -5.23 19.18 -1.33
N PHE A 192 -5.61 18.87 -0.09
CA PHE A 192 -6.96 18.44 0.25
C PHE A 192 -8.02 19.49 -0.14
N PHE A 193 -7.80 20.77 0.20
CA PHE A 193 -8.72 21.85 -0.15
C PHE A 193 -8.69 22.19 -1.65
N TYR A 194 -7.51 22.20 -2.29
CA TYR A 194 -7.38 22.59 -3.70
C TYR A 194 -7.96 21.54 -4.66
N PHE A 195 -7.73 20.25 -4.40
CA PHE A 195 -8.24 19.15 -5.22
C PHE A 195 -9.69 18.75 -4.87
N GLY A 196 -10.39 19.57 -4.07
CA GLY A 196 -11.81 19.40 -3.76
C GLY A 196 -12.15 18.05 -3.12
N SER A 197 -11.21 17.45 -2.38
CA SER A 197 -11.36 16.10 -1.81
C SER A 197 -11.66 14.98 -2.84
N SER A 198 -11.25 15.15 -4.11
CA SER A 198 -11.42 14.13 -5.15
C SER A 198 -10.51 12.93 -4.89
N MET A 199 -11.02 11.96 -4.14
CA MET A 199 -10.30 10.77 -3.74
C MET A 199 -9.85 9.97 -4.97
N ALA A 200 -10.72 9.79 -5.95
CA ALA A 200 -10.41 9.05 -7.17
C ALA A 200 -9.21 9.65 -7.93
N LEU A 201 -9.15 10.99 -8.02
CA LEU A 201 -8.03 11.67 -8.68
C LEU A 201 -6.74 11.55 -7.88
N LEU A 202 -6.79 11.76 -6.57
CA LEU A 202 -5.62 11.66 -5.68
C LEU A 202 -5.03 10.25 -5.69
N VAL A 203 -5.88 9.22 -5.58
CA VAL A 203 -5.47 7.81 -5.66
C VAL A 203 -4.87 7.51 -7.03
N LYS A 204 -5.50 7.95 -8.12
CA LYS A 204 -4.97 7.75 -9.48
C LYS A 204 -3.58 8.38 -9.65
N ILE A 205 -3.39 9.63 -9.23
CA ILE A 205 -2.08 10.29 -9.33
C ILE A 205 -1.03 9.56 -8.49
N ALA A 206 -1.38 9.19 -7.25
CA ALA A 206 -0.47 8.52 -6.34
C ALA A 206 -0.02 7.14 -6.87
N THR A 207 -0.94 6.32 -7.39
CA THR A 207 -0.61 5.00 -7.94
C THR A 207 0.25 5.10 -9.18
N ILE A 208 -0.02 6.06 -10.07
CA ILE A 208 0.78 6.32 -11.27
C ILE A 208 2.21 6.74 -10.90
N LEU A 209 2.36 7.74 -10.03
CA LEU A 209 3.68 8.22 -9.62
C LEU A 209 4.47 7.13 -8.89
N SER A 210 3.82 6.38 -8.01
CA SER A 210 4.45 5.25 -7.34
C SER A 210 4.90 4.19 -8.34
N PHE A 211 4.10 3.89 -9.35
CA PHE A 211 4.48 2.88 -10.34
C PHE A 211 5.68 3.32 -11.16
N LEU A 212 5.66 4.55 -11.69
CA LEU A 212 6.75 5.11 -12.49
C LEU A 212 8.06 5.25 -11.70
N THR A 213 7.98 5.40 -10.38
CA THR A 213 9.16 5.45 -9.50
C THR A 213 9.65 4.08 -9.04
N ALA A 214 8.83 3.03 -9.15
CA ALA A 214 9.17 1.67 -8.70
C ALA A 214 10.48 1.12 -9.29
N PRO A 215 10.80 1.26 -10.60
CA PRO A 215 12.07 0.81 -11.14
C PRO A 215 13.29 1.42 -10.44
N PHE A 216 13.23 2.71 -10.10
CA PHE A 216 14.32 3.42 -9.44
C PHE A 216 14.57 2.85 -8.04
N TYR A 217 13.52 2.66 -7.25
CA TYR A 217 13.63 2.05 -5.93
C TYR A 217 14.10 0.60 -6.00
N ALA A 218 13.63 -0.18 -6.98
CA ALA A 218 14.06 -1.57 -7.17
C ALA A 218 15.57 -1.65 -7.46
N ILE A 219 16.08 -0.82 -8.37
CA ILE A 219 17.51 -0.77 -8.73
C ILE A 219 18.37 -0.35 -7.54
N ILE A 220 17.97 0.72 -6.83
CA ILE A 220 18.74 1.23 -5.69
C ILE A 220 18.77 0.21 -4.56
N ASN A 221 17.63 -0.41 -4.22
CA ASN A 221 17.56 -1.46 -3.21
C ASN A 221 18.42 -2.67 -3.58
N TYR A 222 18.31 -3.14 -4.83
CA TYR A 222 19.11 -4.26 -5.32
C TYR A 222 20.62 -3.97 -5.25
N ARG A 223 21.03 -2.77 -5.67
CA ARG A 223 22.43 -2.34 -5.61
C ARG A 223 22.92 -2.25 -4.17
N LEU A 224 22.11 -1.68 -3.27
CA LEU A 224 22.46 -1.54 -1.86
C LEU A 224 22.66 -2.91 -1.20
N ILE A 225 21.69 -3.81 -1.30
CA ILE A 225 21.75 -5.12 -0.64
C ILE A 225 22.85 -6.03 -1.22
N SER A 226 23.24 -5.80 -2.48
CA SER A 226 24.33 -6.52 -3.15
C SER A 226 25.71 -5.89 -2.92
N SER A 227 25.77 -4.70 -2.31
CA SER A 227 27.01 -3.93 -2.18
C SER A 227 27.94 -4.44 -1.07
N SER A 228 29.14 -3.87 -1.02
CA SER A 228 30.09 -4.06 0.08
C SER A 228 29.55 -3.63 1.44
N ASN A 229 28.55 -2.74 1.47
CA ASN A 229 27.97 -2.19 2.69
C ASN A 229 27.03 -3.18 3.42
N THR A 230 26.61 -4.25 2.74
CA THR A 230 25.82 -5.32 3.35
C THR A 230 26.73 -6.49 3.72
N PRO A 231 26.64 -7.04 4.95
CA PRO A 231 27.39 -8.24 5.33
C PRO A 231 27.11 -9.40 4.39
N LYS A 232 28.13 -10.21 4.06
CA LYS A 232 28.05 -11.28 3.05
C LYS A 232 26.91 -12.26 3.32
N ASP A 233 26.67 -12.59 4.59
CA ASP A 233 25.63 -13.55 5.01
C ASP A 233 24.20 -13.08 4.72
N TRP A 234 24.01 -11.77 4.53
CA TRP A 234 22.71 -11.15 4.25
C TRP A 234 22.55 -10.68 2.79
N ARG A 235 23.53 -10.95 1.93
CA ARG A 235 23.44 -10.62 0.51
C ARG A 235 22.50 -11.58 -0.22
N PRO A 236 21.91 -11.17 -1.36
CA PRO A 236 21.01 -12.03 -2.12
C PRO A 236 21.70 -13.34 -2.55
N THR A 237 20.92 -14.42 -2.54
CA THR A 237 21.34 -15.69 -3.15
C THR A 237 21.37 -15.56 -4.68
N LYS A 238 22.02 -16.50 -5.37
CA LYS A 238 22.03 -16.53 -6.85
C LYS A 238 20.61 -16.50 -7.44
N PHE A 239 19.69 -17.25 -6.84
CA PHE A 239 18.28 -17.25 -7.23
C PHE A 239 17.64 -15.88 -7.03
N MET A 240 17.85 -15.25 -5.88
CA MET A 240 17.29 -13.93 -5.58
C MET A 240 17.85 -12.85 -6.52
N HIS A 241 19.11 -12.96 -6.96
CA HIS A 241 19.64 -12.07 -7.98
C HIS A 241 18.84 -12.19 -9.29
N VAL A 242 18.63 -13.41 -9.79
CA VAL A 242 17.85 -13.62 -11.03
C VAL A 242 16.43 -13.07 -10.88
N TRP A 243 15.76 -13.35 -9.76
CA TRP A 243 14.43 -12.80 -9.48
C TRP A 243 14.40 -11.27 -9.43
N SER A 244 15.40 -10.66 -8.81
CA SER A 244 15.51 -9.20 -8.75
C SER A 244 15.70 -8.59 -10.14
N TRP A 245 16.56 -9.18 -10.98
CA TRP A 245 16.77 -8.71 -12.35
C TRP A 245 15.50 -8.85 -13.19
N LEU A 246 14.83 -10.01 -13.13
CA LEU A 246 13.55 -10.21 -13.83
C LEU A 246 12.50 -9.21 -13.37
N GLY A 247 12.38 -8.96 -12.06
CA GLY A 247 11.47 -7.96 -11.51
C GLY A 247 11.81 -6.54 -11.94
N ILE A 248 13.09 -6.16 -11.97
CA ILE A 248 13.52 -4.83 -12.45
C ILE A 248 13.21 -4.66 -13.94
N PHE A 249 13.56 -5.64 -14.79
CA PHE A 249 13.25 -5.59 -16.22
C PHE A 249 11.74 -5.54 -16.46
N PHE A 250 10.98 -6.30 -15.68
CA PHE A 250 9.53 -6.29 -15.70
C PHE A 250 8.98 -4.88 -15.38
N LEU A 251 9.42 -4.27 -14.27
CA LEU A 251 8.97 -2.93 -13.86
C LEU A 251 9.34 -1.87 -14.89
N ILE A 252 10.56 -1.91 -15.44
CA ILE A 252 11.00 -0.98 -16.50
C ILE A 252 10.14 -1.15 -17.76
N GLY A 253 10.00 -2.39 -18.25
CA GLY A 253 9.23 -2.68 -19.46
C GLY A 253 7.79 -2.22 -19.33
N PHE A 254 7.14 -2.53 -18.21
CA PHE A 254 5.77 -2.07 -17.95
C PHE A 254 5.68 -0.55 -17.74
N SER A 255 6.66 0.10 -17.13
CA SER A 255 6.67 1.58 -17.00
C SER A 255 6.75 2.26 -18.36
N ILE A 256 7.62 1.77 -19.26
CA ILE A 256 7.74 2.29 -20.62
C ILE A 256 6.43 2.05 -21.38
N TRP A 257 5.90 0.84 -21.34
CA TRP A 257 4.65 0.49 -22.00
C TRP A 257 3.48 1.34 -21.50
N TYR A 258 3.39 1.57 -20.18
CA TYR A 258 2.38 2.43 -19.59
C TYR A 258 2.44 3.86 -20.14
N LEU A 259 3.64 4.45 -20.24
CA LEU A 259 3.83 5.78 -20.80
C LEU A 259 3.48 5.87 -22.29
N THR A 260 3.50 4.76 -23.03
CA THR A 260 3.07 4.73 -24.44
C THR A 260 1.55 4.64 -24.62
N ILE A 261 0.83 4.20 -23.60
CA ILE A 261 -0.65 4.06 -23.61
C ILE A 261 -1.34 5.30 -23.01
N LEU A 262 -0.66 6.01 -22.12
CA LEU A 262 -1.17 7.21 -21.43
C LEU A 262 -1.47 8.35 -22.42
#